data_AF-A0A3B9BTG4-F1
#
_entry.id   AF-A0A3B9BTG4-F1
#
_cell.length_a   1.000
_cell.length_b   1.000
_cell.length_c   1.000
_cell.angle_alpha   90.00
_cell.angle_beta   90.00
_cell.angle_gamma   90.00
#
_symmetry.space_group_name_H-M   'P 1'
#
loop_
_entity.id
_entity.type
_entity.pdbx_description
1 polymer ?
#
loop_
_entity_poly.entity_id
_entity_poly.type
_entity_poly.pdbx_seq_one_letter_code
_entity_poly.pdbx_strand_id
1 'polypeptide(L)'
;MTFRPTYETSKDLNKEILAIKKFIAIFGGDVDFVKLPLQYKMDFCLIDNKIVKTFVEVKCRTNKKTAYSTYIISMSKIVVAKSYNDIGINCILLVQWTDQMGWVDLSNNEWSTKVGGRKDRGDWQDIEPVIHIPISEFNIVGEA
;
A
#
# COMPACT_ATOMS: atom_id res chain seq x y z
N MET A 1 -9.78 -26.78 6.37
CA MET A 1 -9.15 -25.45 6.25
C MET A 1 -10.18 -24.43 6.69
N THR A 2 -9.93 -23.69 7.77
CA THR A 2 -10.80 -22.58 8.19
C THR A 2 -10.53 -21.39 7.28
N PHE A 3 -11.56 -20.89 6.59
CA PHE A 3 -11.48 -19.68 5.77
C PHE A 3 -11.06 -18.49 6.64
N ARG A 4 -10.02 -17.74 6.23
CA ARG A 4 -9.69 -16.47 6.89
C ARG A 4 -10.77 -15.45 6.50
N PRO A 5 -11.43 -14.79 7.47
CA PRO A 5 -12.48 -13.83 7.16
C PRO A 5 -11.91 -12.61 6.44
N THR A 6 -12.67 -12.08 5.48
CA THR A 6 -12.36 -10.79 4.84
C THR A 6 -12.79 -9.67 5.78
N TYR A 7 -11.83 -8.81 6.15
CA TYR A 7 -12.09 -7.67 7.03
C TYR A 7 -12.30 -6.35 6.27
N GLU A 8 -12.05 -6.33 4.96
CA GLU A 8 -12.28 -5.16 4.11
C GLU A 8 -13.79 -4.90 3.98
N THR A 9 -14.22 -3.67 4.28
CA THR A 9 -15.60 -3.24 4.10
C THR A 9 -15.74 -2.36 2.85
N SER A 10 -16.96 -2.19 2.33
CA SER A 10 -17.22 -1.23 1.25
C SER A 10 -16.78 0.20 1.63
N LYS A 11 -16.83 0.55 2.92
CA LYS A 11 -16.36 1.85 3.42
C LYS A 11 -14.84 1.98 3.33
N ASP A 12 -14.09 0.90 3.57
CA ASP A 12 -12.64 0.89 3.43
C ASP A 12 -12.25 0.99 1.97
N LEU A 13 -12.89 0.21 1.09
CA LEU A 13 -12.69 0.30 -0.35
C LEU A 13 -12.97 1.71 -0.90
N ASN A 14 -14.04 2.37 -0.45
CA ASN A 14 -14.34 3.75 -0.85
C ASN A 14 -13.23 4.75 -0.43
N LYS A 15 -12.63 4.55 0.75
CA LYS A 15 -11.50 5.39 1.18
C LYS A 15 -10.27 5.16 0.32
N GLU A 16 -9.99 3.91 -0.05
CA GLU A 16 -8.87 3.58 -0.94
C GLU A 16 -9.07 4.19 -2.32
N ILE A 17 -10.28 4.08 -2.89
CA ILE A 17 -10.65 4.70 -4.17
C ILE A 17 -10.49 6.23 -4.12
N LEU A 18 -10.88 6.87 -3.01
CA LEU A 18 -10.70 8.31 -2.87
C LEU A 18 -9.21 8.69 -2.78
N ALA A 19 -8.41 7.92 -2.04
CA ALA A 19 -6.98 8.17 -1.89
C ALA A 19 -6.23 8.04 -3.23
N ILE A 20 -6.52 7.00 -4.03
CA ILE A 20 -5.86 6.84 -5.34
C ILE A 20 -6.30 7.93 -6.34
N LYS A 21 -7.57 8.34 -6.33
CA LYS A 21 -8.04 9.47 -7.15
C LYS A 21 -7.33 10.78 -6.80
N LYS A 22 -7.20 11.07 -5.50
CA LYS A 22 -6.43 12.24 -5.02
C LYS A 22 -4.98 12.17 -5.45
N PHE A 23 -4.35 11.00 -5.30
CA PHE A 23 -2.97 10.77 -5.69
C PHE A 23 -2.74 11.06 -7.17
N ILE A 24 -3.57 10.49 -8.06
CA ILE A 24 -3.49 10.73 -9.51
C ILE A 24 -3.66 12.22 -9.84
N ALA A 25 -4.63 12.89 -9.22
CA ALA A 25 -4.91 14.30 -9.47
C ALA A 25 -3.72 15.23 -9.17
N ILE A 26 -2.79 14.84 -8.29
CA ILE A 26 -1.60 15.63 -7.95
C ILE A 26 -0.59 15.70 -9.11
N PHE A 27 -0.44 14.61 -9.86
CA PHE A 27 0.55 14.54 -10.95
C PHE A 27 0.00 15.04 -12.29
N GLY A 28 -1.33 15.18 -12.40
CA GLY A 28 -1.99 15.52 -13.65
C GLY A 28 -1.87 14.42 -14.71
N GLY A 29 -2.27 14.74 -15.93
CA GLY A 29 -2.26 13.81 -17.06
C GLY A 29 -3.47 12.88 -17.12
N ASP A 30 -3.52 12.06 -18.17
CA ASP A 30 -4.59 11.10 -18.44
C ASP A 30 -4.20 9.72 -17.89
N VAL A 31 -4.15 9.63 -16.56
CA VAL A 31 -3.88 8.39 -15.83
C VAL A 31 -5.18 7.89 -15.20
N ASP A 32 -5.53 6.65 -15.51
CA ASP A 32 -6.66 5.93 -14.91
C ASP A 32 -6.15 4.85 -13.95
N PHE A 33 -7.06 4.18 -13.25
CA PHE A 33 -6.72 3.08 -12.35
C PHE A 33 -7.77 1.97 -12.36
N VAL A 34 -7.33 0.73 -12.08
CA VAL A 34 -8.20 -0.44 -11.98
C VAL A 34 -7.91 -1.18 -10.66
N LYS A 35 -8.96 -1.60 -9.94
CA LYS A 35 -8.81 -2.47 -8.76
C LYS A 35 -8.35 -3.84 -9.24
N LEU A 36 -7.28 -4.35 -8.63
CA LEU A 36 -6.73 -5.64 -8.97
C LEU A 36 -7.48 -6.77 -8.24
N PRO A 37 -7.65 -7.95 -8.87
CA PRO A 37 -8.09 -9.14 -8.16
C PRO A 37 -7.13 -9.53 -7.02
N LEU A 38 -7.67 -10.13 -5.95
CA LEU A 38 -6.90 -10.49 -4.74
C LEU A 38 -5.62 -11.28 -4.99
N GLN A 39 -5.60 -12.11 -6.05
CA GLN A 39 -4.43 -12.93 -6.42
C GLN A 39 -3.18 -12.11 -6.73
N TYR A 40 -3.33 -10.84 -7.13
CA TYR A 40 -2.22 -9.94 -7.43
C TYR A 40 -1.60 -9.31 -6.17
N LYS A 41 -2.23 -9.47 -5.00
CA LYS A 41 -1.79 -8.94 -3.70
C LYS A 41 -1.46 -7.44 -3.66
N MET A 42 -1.87 -6.67 -4.66
CA MET A 42 -1.84 -5.21 -4.68
C MET A 42 -3.27 -4.72 -4.86
N ASP A 43 -3.57 -3.50 -4.42
CA ASP A 43 -4.94 -2.99 -4.43
C ASP A 43 -5.34 -2.52 -5.82
N PHE A 44 -4.49 -1.75 -6.50
CA PHE A 44 -4.80 -1.17 -7.80
C PHE A 44 -3.61 -1.24 -8.77
N CYS A 45 -3.89 -1.05 -10.06
CA CYS A 45 -2.88 -0.66 -11.04
C CYS A 45 -3.20 0.71 -11.62
N LEU A 46 -2.17 1.52 -11.87
CA LEU A 46 -2.28 2.74 -12.67
C LEU A 46 -2.07 2.42 -14.14
N ILE A 47 -2.88 3.06 -14.98
CA ILE A 47 -2.95 2.81 -16.41
C ILE A 47 -2.87 4.15 -17.14
N ASP A 48 -2.03 4.23 -18.16
CA ASP A 48 -2.00 5.36 -19.09
C ASP A 48 -2.04 4.76 -20.51
N ASN A 49 -2.99 5.21 -21.32
CA ASN A 49 -3.23 4.69 -22.67
C ASN A 49 -3.35 3.15 -22.73
N LYS A 50 -4.09 2.56 -21.77
CA LYS A 50 -4.27 1.09 -21.61
C LYS A 50 -2.99 0.31 -21.28
N ILE A 51 -1.88 0.99 -20.99
CA ILE A 51 -0.62 0.38 -20.58
C ILE A 51 -0.50 0.48 -19.06
N VAL A 52 -0.28 -0.66 -18.40
CA VAL A 52 0.01 -0.72 -16.96
C VAL A 52 1.33 -0.02 -16.69
N LYS A 53 1.32 0.93 -15.75
CA LYS A 53 2.51 1.70 -15.35
C LYS A 53 3.08 1.24 -14.01
N THR A 54 2.23 1.07 -13.01
CA THR A 54 2.63 0.67 -11.66
C THR A 54 1.48 -0.02 -10.95
N PHE A 55 1.79 -0.93 -10.05
CA PHE A 55 0.84 -1.41 -9.04
C PHE A 55 0.93 -0.55 -7.79
N VAL A 56 -0.18 -0.48 -7.06
CA VAL A 56 -0.36 0.39 -5.89
C VAL A 56 -1.02 -0.42 -4.79
N GLU A 57 -0.34 -0.54 -3.66
CA GLU A 57 -0.97 -0.88 -2.38
C GLU A 57 -1.45 0.42 -1.73
N VAL A 58 -2.72 0.51 -1.35
CA VAL A 58 -3.30 1.72 -0.74
C VAL A 58 -3.59 1.47 0.73
N LYS A 59 -3.21 2.42 1.58
CA LYS A 59 -3.49 2.33 3.01
C LYS A 59 -3.93 3.67 3.58
N CYS A 60 -5.17 3.70 4.07
CA CYS A 60 -5.72 4.84 4.79
C CYS A 60 -5.52 4.65 6.31
N ARG A 61 -4.93 5.64 6.96
CA ARG A 61 -4.55 5.62 8.38
C ARG A 61 -5.30 6.69 9.14
N THR A 62 -5.63 6.39 10.39
CA THR A 62 -6.35 7.29 11.31
C THR A 62 -5.41 8.05 12.24
N ASN A 63 -4.10 7.91 12.03
CA ASN A 63 -3.05 8.62 12.73
C ASN A 63 -2.33 9.59 11.79
N LYS A 64 -1.66 10.58 12.38
CA LYS A 64 -0.72 11.47 11.69
C LYS A 64 0.48 10.70 11.18
N LYS A 65 1.12 11.20 10.11
CA LYS A 65 2.34 10.58 9.55
C LYS A 65 3.43 10.38 10.59
N THR A 66 3.62 11.35 11.47
CA THR A 66 4.68 11.38 12.49
C THR A 66 4.36 10.63 13.78
N ALA A 67 3.20 9.97 13.87
CA ALA A 67 2.83 9.21 15.07
C ALA A 67 3.78 8.03 15.35
N TYR A 68 4.48 7.53 14.31
CA TYR A 68 5.47 6.46 14.41
C TYR A 68 6.69 6.81 13.55
N SER A 69 7.86 6.28 13.88
CA SER A 69 9.09 6.49 13.11
C SER A 69 9.17 5.58 11.87
N THR A 70 8.45 4.47 11.87
CA THR A 70 8.38 3.51 10.75
C THR A 70 6.94 3.16 10.42
N TYR A 71 6.67 2.96 9.14
CA TYR A 71 5.47 2.29 8.65
C TYR A 71 5.69 0.78 8.63
N ILE A 72 4.71 0.01 9.11
CA ILE A 72 4.77 -1.46 9.14
C ILE A 72 3.85 -2.03 8.04
N ILE A 73 4.39 -2.92 7.22
CA ILE A 73 3.65 -3.65 6.18
C ILE A 73 4.00 -5.15 6.22
N SER A 74 3.06 -6.02 5.86
CA SER A 74 3.31 -7.46 5.72
C SER A 74 4.47 -7.71 4.75
N MET A 75 5.41 -8.57 5.14
CA MET A 75 6.53 -8.99 4.27
C MET A 75 6.02 -9.60 2.96
N SER A 76 4.86 -10.25 2.98
CA SER A 76 4.27 -10.86 1.78
C SER A 76 3.98 -9.86 0.66
N LYS A 77 3.69 -8.59 1.00
CA LYS A 77 3.50 -7.50 0.04
C LYS A 77 4.82 -7.11 -0.63
N ILE A 78 5.91 -7.06 0.14
CA ILE A 78 7.25 -6.73 -0.37
C ILE A 78 7.79 -7.85 -1.27
N VAL A 79 7.61 -9.12 -0.88
CA VAL A 79 8.02 -10.27 -1.70
C VAL A 79 7.33 -10.23 -3.07
N VAL A 80 6.02 -9.96 -3.10
CA VAL A 80 5.29 -9.86 -4.36
C VAL A 80 5.69 -8.62 -5.17
N ALA A 81 5.87 -7.46 -4.53
CA ALA A 81 6.38 -6.26 -5.19
C ALA A 81 7.71 -6.52 -5.92
N LYS A 82 8.67 -7.19 -5.26
CA LYS A 82 9.95 -7.56 -5.86
C LYS A 82 9.77 -8.49 -7.07
N SER A 83 8.89 -9.48 -6.97
CA SER A 83 8.61 -10.37 -8.12
C SER A 83 7.97 -9.66 -9.32
N TYR A 84 7.20 -8.59 -9.09
CA TYR A 84 6.68 -7.75 -10.17
C TYR A 84 7.76 -6.89 -10.79
N ASN A 85 8.68 -6.37 -9.98
CA ASN A 85 9.83 -5.64 -10.47
C ASN A 85 10.73 -6.51 -11.36
N ASP A 86 10.89 -7.80 -11.05
CA ASP A 86 11.63 -8.75 -11.89
C ASP A 86 11.04 -8.92 -13.31
N ILE A 87 9.75 -8.60 -13.50
CA ILE A 87 9.07 -8.60 -14.80
C ILE A 87 8.78 -7.19 -15.33
N GLY A 88 9.41 -6.16 -14.76
CA GLY A 88 9.34 -4.78 -15.23
C GLY A 88 8.13 -3.98 -14.76
N ILE A 89 7.41 -4.43 -13.72
CA ILE A 89 6.28 -3.70 -13.14
C ILE A 89 6.67 -3.15 -11.77
N ASN A 90 6.74 -1.82 -11.66
CA ASN A 90 6.98 -1.20 -10.35
C ASN A 90 5.76 -1.33 -9.43
N CYS A 91 6.01 -1.37 -8.12
CA CYS A 91 4.98 -1.37 -7.09
C CYS A 91 5.27 -0.26 -6.08
N ILE A 92 4.25 0.52 -5.76
CA ILE A 92 4.33 1.55 -4.71
C ILE A 92 3.37 1.25 -3.57
N LEU A 93 3.72 1.70 -2.36
CA LEU A 93 2.80 1.83 -1.25
C LEU A 93 2.36 3.29 -1.15
N LEU A 94 1.08 3.54 -1.38
CA LEU A 94 0.42 4.82 -1.16
C LEU A 94 -0.22 4.85 0.23
N VAL A 95 0.14 5.85 1.04
CA VAL A 95 -0.42 6.03 2.37
C VAL A 95 -1.10 7.39 2.49
N GLN A 96 -2.38 7.34 2.87
CA GLN A 96 -3.15 8.48 3.31
C GLN A 96 -3.16 8.50 4.84
N TRP A 97 -2.41 9.41 5.45
CA TRP A 97 -2.53 9.75 6.87
C TRP A 97 -3.62 10.81 7.09
N THR A 98 -3.87 11.18 8.34
CA THR A 98 -4.86 12.21 8.68
C THR A 98 -4.42 13.63 8.32
N ASP A 99 -3.12 13.84 8.15
CA ASP A 99 -2.50 15.14 7.91
C ASP A 99 -1.77 15.23 6.56
N GLN A 100 -1.29 14.11 6.02
CA GLN A 100 -0.49 14.07 4.81
C GLN A 100 -0.80 12.85 3.94
N MET A 101 -0.42 12.94 2.67
CA MET A 101 -0.35 11.83 1.73
C MET A 101 1.09 11.65 1.25
N GLY A 102 1.54 10.41 1.17
CA GLY A 102 2.85 10.09 0.61
C GLY A 102 2.93 8.67 0.07
N TRP A 103 3.98 8.40 -0.69
CA TRP A 103 4.22 7.11 -1.30
C TRP A 103 5.67 6.70 -1.20
N VAL A 104 5.92 5.39 -1.26
CA VAL A 104 7.27 4.82 -1.29
C VAL A 104 7.31 3.69 -2.31
N ASP A 105 8.42 3.57 -3.03
CA ASP A 105 8.70 2.46 -3.93
C ASP A 105 8.92 1.18 -3.10
N LEU A 106 8.34 0.05 -3.49
CA LEU A 106 8.49 -1.23 -2.78
C LEU A 106 9.52 -2.17 -3.41
N SER A 107 10.02 -1.83 -4.59
CA SER A 107 10.78 -2.72 -5.47
C SER A 107 12.24 -2.84 -5.08
N ASN A 108 12.87 -1.77 -4.57
CA ASN A 108 14.32 -1.74 -4.39
C ASN A 108 14.78 -1.09 -3.08
N ASN A 109 14.52 -1.75 -1.95
CA ASN A 109 14.94 -1.27 -0.63
C ASN A 109 15.45 -2.39 0.29
N GLU A 110 16.32 -2.02 1.23
CA GLU A 110 16.85 -2.84 2.31
C GLU A 110 16.31 -2.39 3.66
N TRP A 111 15.11 -2.85 3.99
CA TRP A 111 14.45 -2.53 5.26
C TRP A 111 14.57 -3.65 6.27
N SER A 112 14.47 -3.30 7.55
CA SER A 112 14.48 -4.30 8.62
C SER A 112 13.19 -5.12 8.66
N THR A 113 13.34 -6.44 8.79
CA THR A 113 12.25 -7.39 9.00
C THR A 113 12.13 -7.72 10.48
N LYS A 114 10.92 -7.71 11.03
CA LYS A 114 10.61 -8.12 12.41
C LYS A 114 9.34 -8.96 12.43
N VAL A 115 9.07 -9.65 13.54
CA VAL A 115 7.75 -10.27 13.77
C VAL A 115 6.83 -9.24 14.43
N GLY A 116 5.65 -9.02 13.86
CA GLY A 116 4.70 -8.02 14.33
C GLY A 116 3.34 -8.17 13.67
N GLY A 117 2.50 -7.15 13.81
CA GLY A 117 1.17 -7.12 13.21
C GLY A 117 0.06 -6.89 14.24
N ARG A 118 -1.17 -7.27 13.90
CA ARG A 118 -2.35 -6.90 14.69
C ARG A 118 -2.59 -7.91 15.82
N LYS A 119 -2.87 -7.38 17.02
CA LYS A 119 -3.24 -8.18 18.20
C LYS A 119 -4.71 -8.02 18.56
N ASP A 120 -5.35 -6.96 18.08
CA ASP A 120 -6.70 -6.55 18.45
C ASP A 120 -7.81 -7.36 17.77
N ARG A 121 -7.46 -8.20 16.78
CA ARG A 121 -8.41 -9.03 16.01
C ARG A 121 -8.52 -10.47 16.50
N GLY A 122 -7.60 -10.92 17.36
CA GLY A 122 -7.56 -12.31 17.83
C GLY A 122 -7.28 -13.35 16.74
N ASP A 123 -6.84 -12.95 15.54
CA ASP A 123 -6.39 -13.86 14.47
C ASP A 123 -4.89 -14.12 14.61
N TRP A 124 -4.49 -15.38 14.81
CA TRP A 124 -3.08 -15.75 14.95
C TRP A 124 -2.27 -15.44 13.68
N GLN A 125 -2.93 -15.39 12.50
CA GLN A 125 -2.31 -15.04 11.22
C GLN A 125 -2.07 -13.55 11.04
N ASP A 126 -2.55 -12.70 11.97
CA ASP A 126 -2.23 -11.27 11.98
C ASP A 126 -0.86 -10.98 12.63
N ILE A 127 -0.23 -11.99 13.25
CA ILE A 127 1.15 -11.92 13.71
C ILE A 127 2.05 -12.63 12.70
N GLU A 128 2.86 -11.86 11.98
CA GLU A 128 3.63 -12.33 10.83
C GLU A 128 4.98 -11.58 10.72
N PRO A 129 5.89 -12.03 9.84
CA PRO A 129 7.00 -11.19 9.41
C PRO A 129 6.49 -9.91 8.74
N VAL A 130 6.95 -8.78 9.25
CA VAL A 130 6.61 -7.44 8.78
C VAL A 130 7.88 -6.65 8.48
N ILE A 131 7.76 -5.74 7.53
CA ILE A 131 8.82 -4.86 7.11
C ILE A 131 8.57 -3.47 7.70
N HIS A 132 9.62 -2.90 8.29
CA HIS A 132 9.62 -1.55 8.85
C HIS A 132 10.23 -0.57 7.87
N ILE A 133 9.38 0.21 7.21
CA ILE A 133 9.77 1.26 6.27
C ILE A 133 9.94 2.57 7.05
N PRO A 134 11.12 3.21 7.08
CA PRO A 134 11.29 4.51 7.70
C PRO A 134 10.33 5.55 7.12
N ILE A 135 9.65 6.31 7.99
CA ILE A 135 8.70 7.36 7.56
C ILE A 135 9.39 8.47 6.75
N SER A 136 10.71 8.60 6.86
CA SER A 136 11.55 9.50 6.07
C SER A 136 11.69 9.09 4.60
N GLU A 137 11.42 7.83 4.23
CA GLU A 137 11.53 7.36 2.84
C GLU A 137 10.28 7.63 1.99
N PHE A 138 9.20 8.08 2.63
CA PHE A 138 7.99 8.43 1.90
C PHE A 138 8.13 9.78 1.21
N ASN A 139 7.95 9.77 -0.11
CA ASN A 139 7.78 10.97 -0.93
C ASN A 139 6.43 11.59 -0.61
N ILE A 140 6.44 12.80 -0.05
CA ILE A 140 5.21 13.54 0.28
C ILE A 140 4.68 14.25 -0.96
N VAL A 141 3.39 14.08 -1.21
CA VAL A 141 2.74 14.60 -2.42
C VAL A 141 1.62 15.59 -2.11
N GLY A 142 1.16 15.68 -0.86
CA GLY A 142 0.17 16.67 -0.46
C GLY A 142 -0.31 16.53 0.98
N GLU A 143 -1.15 17.49 1.38
CA GLU A 143 -1.97 17.39 2.59
C GLU A 143 -3.14 16.41 2.38
N ALA A 144 -3.72 15.94 3.48
CA ALA A 144 -4.77 14.91 3.46
C ALA A 144 -6.13 15.37 2.93
#